data_AF-A0A9X1PH66-F1
#
_entry.id   AF-A0A9X1PH66-F1
#
_cell.length_a   1.000
_cell.length_b   1.000
_cell.length_c   1.000
_cell.angle_alpha   90.00
_cell.angle_beta   90.00
_cell.angle_gamma   90.00
#
_symmetry.space_group_name_H-M   'P 1'
#
loop_
_entity.id
_entity.type
_entity.pdbx_description
1 polymer ?
#
loop_
_entity_poly.entity_id
_entity_poly.type
_entity_poly.pdbx_seq_one_letter_code
_entity_poly.pdbx_strand_id
1 'polypeptide(L)'
;MHGTVVVITLGHSHSYMRDEFHFTQQQLELGLKANQRAAFEYFYDLHSPALYGIICKIVPDREKASEILQEAFIEFWQKIRLYDAKSGTIFRWALHIARRIAMERAKDKLPVT
;
A
#
# COMPACT_ATOMS: atom_id res chain seq x y z
N MET A 1 -20.79 -16.06 25.68
CA MET A 1 -20.06 -17.20 26.26
C MET A 1 -19.76 -18.17 25.14
N HIS A 2 -18.46 -18.44 24.94
CA HIS A 2 -17.88 -19.54 24.16
C HIS A 2 -18.13 -19.59 22.66
N GLY A 3 -17.11 -19.18 21.92
CA GLY A 3 -16.78 -19.68 20.59
C GLY A 3 -15.27 -19.89 20.50
N THR A 4 -14.75 -20.82 21.31
CA THR A 4 -13.35 -21.26 21.24
C THR A 4 -13.12 -21.95 19.90
N VAL A 5 -12.14 -21.50 19.13
CA VAL A 5 -11.48 -22.36 18.14
C VAL A 5 -9.97 -22.20 18.29
N VAL A 6 -9.38 -23.15 19.01
CA VAL A 6 -7.96 -23.46 18.93
C VAL A 6 -7.85 -24.61 17.94
N VAL A 7 -7.03 -24.49 16.89
CA VAL A 7 -5.98 -25.49 16.58
C VAL A 7 -5.14 -25.11 15.34
N ILE A 8 -3.83 -25.21 15.58
CA ILE A 8 -2.71 -25.81 14.82
C ILE A 8 -2.08 -25.17 13.56
N THR A 9 -0.77 -25.04 13.69
CA THR A 9 0.31 -24.56 12.82
C THR A 9 0.59 -25.47 11.62
N LEU A 10 0.78 -24.88 10.43
CA LEU A 10 1.94 -25.02 9.50
C LEU A 10 1.52 -24.85 8.03
N GLY A 11 2.10 -23.84 7.37
CA GLY A 11 2.19 -23.72 5.91
C GLY A 11 0.97 -23.10 5.22
N HIS A 12 1.12 -21.86 4.73
CA HIS A 12 0.17 -21.13 3.86
C HIS A 12 -1.08 -20.51 4.53
N SER A 13 -0.88 -19.80 5.66
CA SER A 13 -1.94 -18.98 6.29
C SER A 13 -1.89 -17.52 5.82
N HIS A 14 -2.44 -17.21 4.64
CA HIS A 14 -2.82 -15.82 4.30
C HIS A 14 -4.16 -15.71 3.55
N SER A 15 -4.80 -16.84 3.19
CA SER A 15 -6.06 -16.80 2.42
C SER A 15 -7.36 -16.97 3.21
N TYR A 16 -7.31 -17.43 4.47
CA TYR A 16 -8.54 -17.81 5.20
C TYR A 16 -9.04 -16.79 6.26
N MET A 17 -8.48 -15.57 6.30
CA MET A 17 -9.01 -14.46 7.12
C MET A 17 -9.45 -13.25 6.27
N ARG A 18 -9.73 -13.44 4.97
CA ARG A 18 -10.05 -12.32 4.06
C ARG A 18 -11.52 -11.87 4.09
N ASP A 19 -12.42 -12.66 4.66
CA ASP A 19 -13.88 -12.44 4.50
C ASP A 19 -14.51 -11.50 5.56
N GLU A 20 -13.79 -11.14 6.64
CA GLU A 20 -14.41 -10.40 7.77
C GLU A 20 -14.12 -8.88 7.83
N PHE A 21 -13.22 -8.34 7.00
CA PHE A 21 -12.85 -6.92 7.06
C PHE A 21 -13.05 -6.21 5.71
N HIS A 22 -14.30 -5.93 5.37
CA HIS A 22 -14.62 -5.02 4.27
C HIS A 22 -14.64 -3.57 4.76
N PHE A 23 -13.58 -2.82 4.46
CA PHE A 23 -13.58 -1.37 4.65
C PHE A 23 -14.32 -0.70 3.48
N THR A 24 -15.36 0.06 3.78
CA THR A 24 -15.84 1.10 2.85
C THR A 24 -14.77 2.17 2.65
N GLN A 25 -14.86 2.96 1.56
CA GLN A 25 -13.91 4.03 1.31
C GLN A 25 -13.78 5.01 2.49
N GLN A 26 -14.91 5.38 3.12
CA GLN A 26 -14.92 6.27 4.28
C GLN A 26 -14.28 5.61 5.52
N GLN A 27 -14.59 4.34 5.79
CA GLN A 27 -13.99 3.63 6.92
C GLN A 27 -12.48 3.44 6.72
N LEU A 28 -12.04 3.18 5.49
CA LEU A 28 -10.64 3.06 5.14
C LEU A 28 -9.90 4.38 5.38
N GLU A 29 -10.49 5.50 4.93
CA GLU A 29 -9.94 6.83 5.18
C GLU A 29 -9.76 7.11 6.67
N LEU A 30 -10.83 6.93 7.45
CA LEU A 30 -10.82 7.17 8.89
C LEU A 30 -9.83 6.26 9.60
N GLY A 31 -9.80 4.97 9.25
CA GLY A 31 -8.88 4.00 9.82
C GLY A 31 -7.43 4.35 9.56
N LEU A 32 -7.09 4.69 8.32
CA LEU A 32 -5.73 5.10 7.97
C LEU A 32 -5.32 6.41 8.65
N LYS A 33 -6.21 7.42 8.69
CA LYS A 33 -5.94 8.69 9.40
C LYS A 33 -5.80 8.49 10.92
N ALA A 34 -6.45 7.48 11.47
CA ALA A 34 -6.34 7.08 12.88
C ALA A 34 -5.13 6.18 13.16
N ASN A 35 -4.22 5.97 12.20
CA ASN A 35 -3.08 5.05 12.31
C ASN A 35 -3.49 3.59 12.65
N GLN A 36 -4.68 3.16 12.23
CA GLN A 36 -5.12 1.79 12.45
C GLN A 36 -4.35 0.84 11.53
N ARG A 37 -3.61 -0.08 12.15
CA ARG A 37 -2.80 -1.07 11.44
C ARG A 37 -3.63 -1.92 10.46
N ALA A 38 -4.81 -2.38 10.87
CA ALA A 38 -5.69 -3.20 10.04
C ALA A 38 -6.13 -2.48 8.75
N ALA A 39 -6.37 -1.16 8.82
CA ALA A 39 -6.73 -0.37 7.64
C ALA A 39 -5.55 -0.24 6.66
N PHE A 40 -4.33 -0.12 7.19
CA PHE A 40 -3.11 -0.11 6.37
C PHE A 40 -2.82 -1.45 5.72
N GLU A 41 -2.90 -2.55 6.49
CA GLU A 41 -2.71 -3.91 5.98
C GLU A 41 -3.73 -4.23 4.87
N TYR A 42 -5.01 -3.90 5.10
CA TYR A 42 -6.05 -4.02 4.08
C TYR A 42 -5.75 -3.21 2.81
N PHE A 43 -5.33 -1.95 2.95
CA PHE A 43 -4.96 -1.10 1.81
C PHE A 43 -3.74 -1.65 1.06
N TYR A 44 -2.72 -2.12 1.80
CA TYR A 44 -1.50 -2.67 1.25
C TYR A 44 -1.78 -3.95 0.45
N ASP A 45 -2.51 -4.90 1.01
CA ASP A 45 -2.80 -6.18 0.35
C ASP A 45 -3.64 -5.97 -0.91
N LEU A 46 -4.58 -5.02 -0.89
CA LEU A 46 -5.44 -4.72 -2.03
C LEU A 46 -4.71 -4.00 -3.16
N HIS A 47 -3.78 -3.09 -2.84
CA HIS A 47 -3.23 -2.16 -3.84
C HIS A 47 -1.75 -2.36 -4.17
N SER A 48 -0.99 -3.09 -3.35
CA SER A 48 0.43 -3.35 -3.62
C SER A 48 0.69 -4.01 -4.97
N PRO A 49 -0.12 -4.98 -5.48
CA PRO A 49 0.17 -5.59 -6.79
C PRO A 49 -0.01 -4.60 -7.95
N ALA A 50 -1.04 -3.76 -7.88
CA ALA A 50 -1.33 -2.75 -8.89
C ALA A 50 -0.26 -1.65 -8.92
N LEU A 51 0.12 -1.13 -7.75
CA LEU A 51 1.17 -0.11 -7.63
C LEU A 51 2.52 -0.67 -8.08
N TYR A 52 2.87 -1.89 -7.67
CA TYR A 52 4.11 -2.56 -8.09
C TYR A 52 4.17 -2.72 -9.62
N GLY A 53 3.08 -3.17 -10.25
CA GLY A 53 2.99 -3.31 -11.69
C GLY A 53 3.21 -1.98 -12.43
N ILE A 54 2.73 -0.86 -11.86
CA ILE A 54 2.94 0.47 -12.42
C ILE A 54 4.39 0.93 -12.23
N ILE A 55 4.97 0.73 -11.05
CA ILE A 55 6.38 1.05 -10.78
C ILE A 55 7.29 0.27 -11.74
N CYS A 56 7.04 -1.01 -11.97
CA CYS A 56 7.83 -1.84 -12.88
C CYS A 56 7.81 -1.36 -14.35
N LYS A 57 6.76 -0.63 -14.76
CA LYS A 57 6.70 0.01 -16.09
C LYS A 57 7.62 1.24 -16.19
N ILE A 58 7.97 1.85 -15.06
CA ILE A 58 8.84 3.03 -14.98
C ILE A 58 10.28 2.62 -14.68
N VAL A 59 10.45 1.66 -13.76
CA VAL A 59 11.73 1.13 -13.30
C VAL A 59 11.77 -0.38 -13.58
N PRO A 60 12.44 -0.83 -14.65
CA PRO A 60 12.45 -2.25 -15.05
C PRO A 60 13.18 -3.17 -14.05
N ASP A 61 14.07 -2.59 -13.26
CA ASP A 61 14.82 -3.28 -12.22
C ASP A 61 13.87 -3.67 -11.07
N ARG A 62 13.72 -4.98 -10.85
CA ARG A 62 12.73 -5.54 -9.92
C ARG A 62 13.08 -5.25 -8.46
N GLU A 63 14.36 -5.21 -8.13
CA GLU A 63 14.84 -4.93 -6.78
C GLU A 63 14.54 -3.47 -6.45
N LYS A 64 14.95 -2.55 -7.33
CA LYS A 64 14.64 -1.11 -7.19
C LYS A 64 13.14 -0.85 -7.18
N ALA A 65 12.37 -1.55 -8.00
CA ALA A 65 10.92 -1.42 -8.00
C ALA A 65 10.28 -1.83 -6.67
N SER A 66 10.81 -2.86 -6.01
CA SER A 66 10.37 -3.30 -4.68
C SER A 66 10.71 -2.26 -3.62
N GLU A 67 11.92 -1.70 -3.64
CA GLU A 67 12.34 -0.62 -2.74
C GLU A 67 11.45 0.63 -2.91
N ILE A 68 11.17 1.04 -4.14
CA ILE A 68 10.29 2.17 -4.46
C ILE A 68 8.88 1.92 -3.93
N LEU A 69 8.35 0.70 -4.06
CA LEU A 69 7.04 0.35 -3.53
C LEU A 69 6.98 0.53 -2.01
N GLN A 70 7.99 0.01 -1.30
CA GLN A 70 8.09 0.15 0.15
C GLN A 70 8.15 1.61 0.57
N GLU A 71 9.00 2.40 -0.07
CA GLU A 71 9.14 3.84 0.16
C GLU A 71 7.82 4.59 -0.11
N ALA A 72 7.11 4.24 -1.18
CA ALA A 72 5.83 4.84 -1.50
C ALA A 72 4.78 4.58 -0.42
N PHE A 73 4.74 3.37 0.16
CA PHE A 73 3.83 3.05 1.26
C PHE A 73 4.23 3.74 2.57
N ILE A 74 5.52 3.86 2.86
CA ILE A 74 6.01 4.62 4.02
C ILE A 74 5.60 6.09 3.89
N GLU A 75 5.84 6.70 2.74
CA GLU A 75 5.48 8.09 2.51
C GLU A 75 3.95 8.30 2.52
N PHE A 76 3.20 7.39 1.90
CA PHE A 76 1.74 7.38 1.95
C PHE A 76 1.25 7.37 3.39
N TRP A 77 1.78 6.47 4.22
CA TRP A 77 1.40 6.36 5.62
C TRP A 77 1.70 7.64 6.41
N GLN A 78 2.89 8.22 6.22
CA GLN A 78 3.28 9.46 6.90
C GLN A 78 2.40 10.65 6.50
N LYS A 79 1.94 10.68 5.24
CA LYS A 79 1.19 11.81 4.69
C LYS A 79 -0.33 11.61 4.70
N ILE A 80 -0.85 10.47 5.12
CA ILE A 80 -2.28 10.15 4.96
C ILE A 80 -3.23 11.15 5.65
N ARG A 81 -2.75 11.83 6.70
CA ARG A 81 -3.50 12.92 7.36
C ARG A 81 -3.74 14.12 6.46
N LEU A 82 -2.90 14.31 5.44
CA LEU A 82 -3.00 15.38 4.43
C LEU A 82 -3.91 15.00 3.26
N TYR A 83 -4.35 13.74 3.18
CA TYR A 83 -5.28 13.32 2.13
C TYR A 83 -6.63 14.01 2.27
N ASP A 84 -7.08 14.60 1.16
CA ASP A 84 -8.41 15.20 1.00
C ASP A 84 -9.21 14.42 -0.04
N ALA A 85 -10.41 13.97 0.34
CA ALA A 85 -11.26 13.14 -0.51
C ALA A 85 -11.71 13.84 -1.80
N LYS A 86 -11.71 15.19 -1.87
CA LYS A 86 -12.07 15.92 -3.09
C LYS A 86 -11.00 15.80 -4.17
N SER A 87 -9.78 15.40 -3.81
CA SER A 87 -8.66 15.17 -4.74
C SER A 87 -8.73 13.82 -5.46
N GLY A 88 -9.76 13.02 -5.17
CA GLY A 88 -9.99 11.69 -5.74
C GLY A 88 -9.72 10.56 -4.73
N THR A 89 -9.82 9.31 -5.18
CA THR A 89 -9.68 8.12 -4.32
C THR A 89 -8.31 8.04 -3.63
N ILE A 90 -8.24 7.41 -2.45
CA ILE A 90 -6.99 7.11 -1.73
C ILE A 90 -5.99 6.38 -2.63
N PHE A 91 -6.46 5.42 -3.45
CA PHE A 91 -5.63 4.72 -4.42
C PHE A 91 -4.96 5.66 -5.42
N ARG A 92 -5.71 6.61 -6.00
CA ARG A 92 -5.17 7.62 -6.93
C ARG A 92 -4.07 8.47 -6.26
N TRP A 93 -4.25 8.79 -4.99
CA TRP A 93 -3.25 9.56 -4.24
C TRP A 93 -1.98 8.72 -3.96
N ALA A 94 -2.13 7.45 -3.56
CA ALA A 94 -1.00 6.52 -3.43
C ALA A 94 -0.28 6.28 -4.77
N LEU A 95 -1.03 6.17 -5.87
CA LEU A 95 -0.49 6.07 -7.22
C LEU A 95 0.35 7.28 -7.60
N HIS A 96 -0.10 8.49 -7.24
CA HIS A 96 0.67 9.71 -7.48
C HIS A 96 2.00 9.69 -6.72
N ILE A 97 2.00 9.29 -5.45
CA ILE A 97 3.23 9.14 -4.64
C ILE A 97 4.17 8.11 -5.28
N ALA A 98 3.68 6.90 -5.55
CA ALA A 98 4.47 5.82 -6.14
C ALA A 98 5.10 6.21 -7.48
N ARG A 99 4.31 6.86 -8.36
CA ARG A 99 4.81 7.33 -9.66
C ARG A 99 5.87 8.41 -9.50
N ARG A 100 5.69 9.35 -8.57
CA ARG A 100 6.67 10.42 -8.31
C ARG A 100 8.02 9.83 -7.90
N ILE A 101 8.04 8.96 -6.90
CA ILE A 101 9.27 8.30 -6.41
C ILE A 101 9.91 7.46 -7.53
N ALA A 102 9.11 6.72 -8.30
CA ALA A 102 9.62 5.95 -9.42
C ALA A 102 10.28 6.82 -10.50
N MET A 103 9.71 7.97 -10.83
CA MET A 103 10.30 8.92 -11.78
C MET A 103 11.58 9.57 -11.24
N GLU A 104 11.65 9.88 -9.94
CA GLU A 104 12.89 10.37 -9.32
C GLU A 104 14.00 9.31 -9.41
N ARG A 105 13.73 8.07 -9.00
CA ARG A 105 14.70 6.96 -9.06
C ARG A 105 15.09 6.54 -10.47
N ALA A 106 14.21 6.72 -11.45
CA ALA A 106 14.54 6.48 -12.85
C ALA A 106 15.56 7.50 -13.39
N LYS A 107 15.56 8.73 -12.88
CA LYS A 107 16.48 9.80 -13.30
C LYS A 107 17.88 9.67 -12.70
N ASP A 108 18.00 9.02 -11.53
CA ASP A 108 19.26 8.79 -10.82
C ASP A 108 20.32 8.00 -11.64
N LYS A 109 19.91 7.40 -12.77
CA LYS A 109 20.82 6.79 -13.75
C LYS A 109 21.66 7.79 -14.57
N LEU A 110 21.48 9.10 -14.39
CA LEU A 110 22.27 10.12 -15.09
C LEU A 110 23.13 10.90 -14.08
N PRO A 111 24.46 10.74 -14.07
CA PRO A 111 25.33 11.71 -13.41
C PRO A 111 25.10 13.07 -14.09
N VAL A 112 24.57 14.03 -13.34
CA VAL A 112 24.61 15.44 -13.74
C VAL A 112 26.09 15.85 -13.77
N THR A 113 26.53 16.28 -14.95
CA THR A 113 27.88 16.78 -15.27
C THR A 113 28.16 18.08 -14.53
#